data_AF-A0A5M6C0V6-F1
#
_entry.id   AF-A0A5M6C0V6-F1
#
_cell.length_a   1.000
_cell.length_b   1.000
_cell.length_c   1.000
_cell.angle_alpha   90.00
_cell.angle_beta   90.00
_cell.angle_gamma   90.00
#
_symmetry.space_group_name_H-M   'P 1'
#
loop_
_entity.id
_entity.type
_entity.pdbx_description
1 polymer ?
#
loop_
_entity_poly.entity_id
_entity_poly.type
_entity_poly.pdbx_seq_one_letter_code
_entity_poly.pdbx_strand_id
1 'polypeptide(L)'
;MSDLSESPSPSTSQLLSSEVTSCSSYKGGLGQGGENTASRSTTPSMHLSPMTFPQSQSSLLRAPSEIIQRVLVLSGSQCITTVARMARSCRDLKQYVYGDSDQALWRDIHDMIYDNPRVAGTYPDQRKTDEIDWRKKIQDREFVGRMFREWDEDKFPEVARHLDLVLETLLDMYLDLPASVSYENSDPHATHDSRNVHFLNSYLRTPLFAYIYHHLRLAETKQVLRPLPGQVGNPNRRTDRRVMNPILSRLHCLMPPEYDDATVEDREWRGYVREVVYNGKNFQERNDWGPFREDGKVDWTLVDAISSVMMSNAKEVLESEDDGSWREAIHPMSFGVEAVRGWGYEHLQRPADLPEGEVWDWAGVQGLWCGSYAFLDYADWVSLNEPRLILLRGRITSLDLTRYHEAVGDLMRLNLVVDKQPTTTPTATTSSSDTSTSTSTSSGSTKLRPIETALPTLDLLPPIHFHGDSVQHHGASTYPLQTPMSFVRGVVRLTADNPPQVRWTLVIRYGNEDRWRLECVQVGGRGSKRGFFGIWTDALKEEHSPNGPIWYWKA
;
A
#
# COMPACT_ATOMS: atom_id res chain seq x y z
N MET A 1 -46.28 13.28 53.10
CA MET A 1 -45.19 12.81 53.99
C MET A 1 -44.15 12.16 53.10
N SER A 2 -42.95 12.68 52.86
CA SER A 2 -42.28 13.93 53.22
C SER A 2 -41.01 13.98 52.34
N ASP A 3 -40.71 15.15 51.78
CA ASP A 3 -39.40 15.79 51.50
C ASP A 3 -38.25 14.96 50.88
N LEU A 4 -37.76 15.25 49.66
CA LEU A 4 -36.95 16.40 49.21
C LEU A 4 -35.69 16.67 50.07
N SER A 5 -34.53 16.28 49.53
CA SER A 5 -33.24 16.89 49.84
C SER A 5 -32.43 17.12 48.55
N GLU A 6 -32.17 18.40 48.27
CA GLU A 6 -31.28 18.93 47.24
C GLU A 6 -29.81 18.65 47.61
N SER A 7 -28.91 18.36 46.65
CA SER A 7 -27.91 19.29 46.06
C SER A 7 -26.55 18.55 45.91
N PRO A 8 -25.47 19.11 45.32
CA PRO A 8 -25.34 19.72 44.00
C PRO A 8 -24.13 19.17 43.17
N SER A 9 -24.08 19.60 41.91
CA SER A 9 -23.00 19.48 40.91
C SER A 9 -21.61 19.98 41.36
N PRO A 10 -20.50 19.39 40.88
CA PRO A 10 -19.19 20.04 40.97
C PRO A 10 -18.83 20.80 39.68
N SER A 11 -18.60 22.10 39.87
CA SER A 11 -18.01 23.03 38.92
C SER A 11 -16.49 22.85 38.81
N THR A 12 -16.02 22.98 37.57
CA THR A 12 -14.76 23.54 37.07
C THR A 12 -13.71 23.94 38.12
N SER A 13 -12.54 23.29 38.10
CA SER A 13 -11.34 23.73 38.79
C SER A 13 -10.18 23.83 37.81
N GLN A 14 -9.80 25.06 37.48
CA GLN A 14 -8.55 25.42 36.81
C GLN A 14 -7.38 25.17 37.76
N LEU A 15 -6.31 24.53 37.27
CA LEU A 15 -5.01 24.48 37.95
C LEU A 15 -3.93 25.05 37.03
N LEU A 16 -3.65 26.33 37.29
CA LEU A 16 -2.35 26.99 37.41
C LEU A 16 -1.16 26.33 36.68
N SER A 17 -0.82 26.93 35.54
CA SER A 17 0.52 26.96 34.94
C SER A 17 1.44 27.91 35.73
N SER A 18 2.56 27.41 36.24
CA SER A 18 3.65 28.26 36.73
C SER A 18 4.79 28.31 35.70
N GLU A 19 5.13 29.54 35.35
CA GLU A 19 6.17 30.02 34.44
C GLU A 19 7.58 29.63 34.90
N VAL A 20 8.49 29.40 33.93
CA VAL A 20 9.88 29.88 34.06
C VAL A 20 10.24 30.63 32.79
N THR A 21 10.18 31.95 32.93
CA THR A 21 10.49 32.96 31.94
C THR A 21 12.00 33.04 31.73
N SER A 22 12.43 32.96 30.47
CA SER A 22 13.75 33.36 30.01
C SER A 22 13.89 34.89 30.08
N CYS A 23 15.05 35.40 30.51
CA CYS A 23 15.58 36.61 29.88
C CYS A 23 17.10 36.65 29.96
N SER A 24 17.70 36.88 28.80
CA SER A 24 19.13 37.06 28.55
C SER A 24 19.62 38.39 29.10
N SER A 25 20.95 38.57 29.27
CA SER A 25 21.63 39.76 28.75
C SER A 25 23.14 39.87 29.03
N TYR A 26 23.87 40.07 27.93
CA TYR A 26 24.99 41.00 27.70
C TYR A 26 26.48 40.66 27.98
N LYS A 27 27.26 41.09 26.98
CA LYS A 27 28.70 40.96 26.70
C LYS A 27 29.55 42.10 27.31
N GLY A 28 30.86 41.85 27.37
CA GLY A 28 31.96 42.83 27.31
C GLY A 28 32.72 42.98 28.64
N GLY A 29 34.04 43.10 28.75
CA GLY A 29 35.18 43.18 27.83
C GLY A 29 36.43 43.55 28.66
N LEU A 30 37.61 43.06 28.25
CA LEU A 30 39.01 43.53 28.46
C LEU A 30 39.45 44.31 29.72
N GLY A 31 40.57 43.85 30.32
CA GLY A 31 41.47 44.63 31.18
C GLY A 31 42.77 43.90 31.53
N GLN A 32 43.93 44.49 31.17
CA GLN A 32 45.31 44.04 31.41
C GLN A 32 45.92 44.59 32.71
N GLY A 33 47.01 43.95 33.17
CA GLY A 33 48.07 44.48 34.06
C GLY A 33 47.97 44.00 35.52
N GLY A 34 49.00 43.58 36.25
CA GLY A 34 50.45 43.46 36.06
C GLY A 34 51.09 43.13 37.42
N GLU A 35 52.15 42.31 37.40
CA GLU A 35 53.25 42.13 38.39
C GLU A 35 52.97 41.88 39.89
N ASN A 36 53.43 40.72 40.40
CA ASN A 36 54.58 40.70 41.33
C ASN A 36 55.13 39.28 41.62
N THR A 37 56.43 39.27 41.88
CA THR A 37 57.42 38.18 41.88
C THR A 37 57.58 37.42 43.20
N ALA A 38 58.21 36.23 43.08
CA ALA A 38 58.97 35.46 44.10
C ALA A 38 58.13 34.74 45.20
N SER A 39 58.39 33.51 45.65
CA SER A 39 59.46 32.52 45.46
C SER A 39 59.01 31.21 46.16
N ARG A 40 59.35 30.03 45.63
CA ARG A 40 60.00 28.94 46.42
C ARG A 40 60.24 27.68 45.58
N SER A 41 61.47 27.20 45.74
CA SER A 41 62.12 26.05 45.14
C SER A 41 61.60 24.69 45.64
N THR A 42 61.25 23.85 44.67
CA THR A 42 61.65 22.44 44.49
C THR A 42 62.03 21.56 45.70
N THR A 43 61.19 20.53 45.93
CA THR A 43 61.58 19.17 46.35
C THR A 43 61.04 18.19 45.31
N PRO A 44 61.84 17.27 44.74
CA PRO A 44 61.33 16.29 43.78
C PRO A 44 60.76 15.09 44.55
N SER A 45 59.43 14.98 44.58
CA SER A 45 58.78 13.73 44.97
C SER A 45 58.92 12.74 43.81
N MET A 46 59.61 11.62 44.05
CA MET A 46 59.69 10.50 43.11
C MET A 46 58.29 9.91 42.92
N HIS A 47 57.56 10.39 41.91
CA HIS A 47 56.42 9.66 41.37
C HIS A 47 56.96 8.44 40.62
N LEU A 48 56.85 7.28 41.27
CA LEU A 48 56.89 5.98 40.60
C LEU A 48 55.90 6.02 39.44
N SER A 49 56.42 5.98 38.21
CA SER A 49 55.61 5.72 37.03
C SER A 49 54.95 4.35 37.21
N PRO A 50 53.63 4.19 37.02
CA PRO A 50 53.05 2.87 37.01
C PRO A 50 53.68 2.11 35.84
N MET A 51 54.39 1.03 36.17
CA MET A 51 54.87 0.06 35.19
C MET A 51 53.68 -0.32 34.31
N THR A 52 53.72 0.12 33.05
CA THR A 52 52.75 -0.25 32.05
C THR A 52 53.10 -1.68 31.64
N PHE A 53 52.54 -2.66 32.33
CA PHE A 53 52.52 -4.02 31.80
C PHE A 53 51.89 -3.93 30.41
N PRO A 54 52.48 -4.50 29.34
CA PRO A 54 51.80 -4.57 28.07
C PRO A 54 50.51 -5.35 28.33
N GLN A 55 49.37 -4.67 28.23
CA GLN A 55 48.07 -5.32 28.32
C GLN A 55 48.12 -6.47 27.32
N SER A 56 48.08 -7.69 27.83
CA SER A 56 48.00 -8.88 26.99
C SER A 56 46.75 -8.70 26.14
N GLN A 57 46.92 -8.37 24.85
CA GLN A 57 45.80 -8.19 23.93
C GLN A 57 44.90 -9.42 24.04
N SER A 58 43.60 -9.19 24.15
CA SER A 58 42.58 -10.24 24.19
C SER A 58 42.85 -11.28 23.10
N SER A 59 42.71 -12.56 23.41
CA SER A 59 42.86 -13.64 22.43
C SER A 59 41.93 -13.44 21.22
N LEU A 60 40.74 -12.87 21.44
CA LEU A 60 39.81 -12.49 20.38
C LEU A 60 40.39 -11.39 19.47
N LEU A 61 41.01 -10.36 20.06
CA LEU A 61 41.59 -9.24 19.31
C LEU A 61 42.88 -9.61 18.56
N ARG A 62 43.46 -10.78 18.84
CA ARG A 62 44.58 -11.35 18.07
C ARG A 62 44.12 -12.16 16.87
N ALA A 63 42.83 -12.50 16.79
CA ALA A 63 42.30 -13.24 15.65
C ALA A 63 42.30 -12.34 14.39
N PRO A 64 42.40 -12.93 13.18
CA PRO A 64 42.20 -12.19 11.94
C PRO A 64 40.86 -11.45 11.92
N SER A 65 40.81 -10.30 11.23
CA SER A 65 39.61 -9.45 11.15
C SER A 65 38.39 -10.20 10.65
N GLU A 66 38.56 -11.17 9.76
CA GLU A 66 37.50 -12.01 9.18
C GLU A 66 36.87 -12.92 10.23
N ILE A 67 37.69 -13.43 11.18
CA ILE A 67 37.21 -14.25 12.29
C ILE A 67 36.42 -13.39 13.27
N ILE A 68 36.93 -12.19 13.60
CA ILE A 68 36.21 -11.22 14.44
C ILE A 68 34.87 -10.86 13.78
N GLN A 69 34.86 -10.58 12.48
CA GLN A 69 33.66 -10.32 11.69
C GLN A 69 32.66 -11.46 11.81
N ARG A 70 33.09 -12.70 11.53
CA ARG A 70 32.20 -13.86 11.55
C ARG A 70 31.59 -14.10 12.94
N VAL A 71 32.37 -13.95 14.01
CA VAL A 71 31.89 -14.06 15.40
C VAL A 71 30.83 -13.00 15.70
N LEU A 72 31.10 -11.74 15.32
CA LEU A 72 30.17 -10.63 15.52
C LEU A 72 28.88 -10.79 14.69
N VAL A 73 29.01 -11.25 13.43
CA VAL A 73 27.86 -11.53 12.55
C VAL A 73 26.97 -12.61 13.16
N LEU A 74 27.54 -13.74 13.57
CA LEU A 74 26.76 -14.84 14.17
C LEU A 74 26.12 -14.45 15.50
N SER A 75 26.81 -13.66 16.32
CA SER A 75 26.28 -13.17 17.59
C SER A 75 25.16 -12.14 17.36
N GLY A 76 25.34 -11.25 16.38
CA GLY A 76 24.39 -10.21 16.03
C GLY A 76 23.14 -10.74 15.33
N SER A 77 23.27 -11.78 14.50
CA SER A 77 22.13 -12.43 13.84
C SER A 77 21.19 -13.14 14.83
N GLN A 78 21.71 -13.56 15.98
CA GLN A 78 20.90 -14.14 17.06
C GLN A 78 20.32 -13.06 17.98
N CYS A 79 21.12 -12.06 18.34
CA CYS A 79 20.69 -10.97 19.19
C CYS A 79 21.52 -9.72 18.92
N ILE A 80 20.92 -8.73 18.23
CA ILE A 80 21.65 -7.53 17.82
C ILE A 80 22.18 -6.70 19.00
N THR A 81 21.51 -6.76 20.16
CA THR A 81 21.96 -6.07 21.37
C THR A 81 23.30 -6.60 21.88
N THR A 82 23.67 -7.84 21.55
CA THR A 82 24.98 -8.43 21.87
C THR A 82 26.11 -7.68 21.17
N VAL A 83 25.92 -7.25 19.92
CA VAL A 83 26.91 -6.44 19.18
C VAL A 83 27.18 -5.13 19.90
N ALA A 84 26.12 -4.45 20.36
CA ALA A 84 26.25 -3.23 21.14
C ALA A 84 26.95 -3.46 22.49
N ARG A 85 26.68 -4.59 23.18
CA ARG A 85 27.36 -4.97 24.42
C ARG A 85 28.85 -5.25 24.19
N MET A 86 29.21 -5.95 23.11
CA MET A 86 30.61 -6.22 22.75
C MET A 86 31.36 -4.93 22.41
N ALA A 87 30.74 -4.02 21.65
CA ALA A 87 31.33 -2.72 21.34
C ALA A 87 31.58 -1.84 22.59
N ARG A 88 30.85 -2.08 23.69
CA ARG A 88 31.09 -1.39 24.97
C ARG A 88 32.27 -1.94 25.77
N SER A 89 32.79 -3.11 25.42
CA SER A 89 33.82 -3.79 26.21
C SER A 89 35.22 -3.17 26.03
N CYS A 90 35.59 -2.73 24.82
CA CYS A 90 36.85 -2.06 24.56
C CYS A 90 36.78 -1.07 23.38
N ARG A 91 37.75 -0.16 23.29
CA ARG A 91 37.83 0.86 22.23
C ARG A 91 38.05 0.23 20.85
N ASP A 92 38.83 -0.84 20.77
CA ASP A 92 39.13 -1.51 19.49
C ASP A 92 37.88 -2.15 18.89
N LEU A 93 37.08 -2.86 19.70
CA LEU A 93 35.79 -3.41 19.26
C LEU A 93 34.77 -2.31 18.96
N LYS A 94 34.77 -1.21 19.71
CA LYS A 94 33.92 -0.06 19.39
C LYS A 94 34.25 0.51 18.01
N GLN A 95 35.54 0.69 17.73
CA GLN A 95 36.03 1.19 16.45
C GLN A 95 35.73 0.19 15.32
N TYR A 96 35.88 -1.11 15.57
CA TYR A 96 35.54 -2.14 14.58
C TYR A 96 34.04 -2.15 14.25
N VAL A 97 33.17 -2.07 15.26
CA VAL A 97 31.71 -2.15 15.09
C VAL A 97 31.11 -0.88 14.46
N TYR A 98 31.64 0.30 14.79
CA TYR A 98 31.03 1.58 14.39
C TYR A 98 31.90 2.48 13.51
N GLY A 99 33.19 2.18 13.38
CA GLY A 99 34.16 3.01 12.67
C GLY A 99 34.39 2.63 11.21
N ASP A 100 33.81 1.51 10.75
CA ASP A 100 33.82 1.10 9.35
C ASP A 100 32.83 1.95 8.53
N SER A 101 33.34 2.68 7.54
CA SER A 101 32.53 3.52 6.65
C SER A 101 31.61 2.69 5.74
N ASP A 102 32.05 1.49 5.36
CA ASP A 102 31.33 0.63 4.41
C ASP A 102 30.25 -0.22 5.11
N GLN A 103 30.18 -0.10 6.45
CA GLN A 103 29.23 -0.80 7.31
C GLN A 103 29.16 -2.32 7.04
N ALA A 104 30.29 -2.95 6.69
CA ALA A 104 30.35 -4.33 6.24
C ALA A 104 29.79 -5.30 7.29
N LEU A 105 30.11 -5.08 8.57
CA LEU A 105 29.56 -5.86 9.68
C LEU A 105 28.03 -5.80 9.72
N TRP A 106 27.45 -4.61 9.57
CA TRP A 106 26.01 -4.41 9.63
C TRP A 106 25.32 -5.02 8.42
N ARG A 107 25.88 -4.86 7.21
CA ARG A 107 25.40 -5.53 6.01
C ARG A 107 25.37 -7.05 6.19
N ASP A 108 26.46 -7.64 6.67
CA ASP A 108 26.56 -9.09 6.81
C ASP A 108 25.61 -9.63 7.91
N ILE A 109 25.36 -8.87 8.98
CA ILE A 109 24.31 -9.19 9.96
C ILE A 109 22.93 -9.10 9.29
N HIS A 110 22.68 -8.05 8.51
CA HIS A 110 21.39 -7.83 7.84
C HIS A 110 21.06 -8.99 6.92
N ASP A 111 22.01 -9.39 6.07
CA ASP A 111 21.87 -10.48 5.11
C ASP A 111 21.64 -11.86 5.78
N MET A 112 21.93 -12.01 7.08
CA MET A 112 21.60 -13.21 7.86
C MET A 112 20.17 -13.21 8.41
N ILE A 113 19.58 -12.04 8.66
CA ILE A 113 18.28 -11.89 9.32
C ILE A 113 17.16 -11.58 8.30
N TYR A 114 17.45 -10.76 7.30
CA TYR A 114 16.48 -10.17 6.39
C TYR A 114 16.79 -10.49 4.93
N ASP A 115 15.86 -10.14 4.04
CA ASP A 115 16.10 -10.20 2.60
C ASP A 115 16.99 -9.04 2.15
N ASN A 116 17.90 -9.31 1.22
CA ASN A 116 18.91 -8.35 0.80
C ASN A 116 18.30 -7.28 -0.13
N PRO A 117 18.34 -5.99 0.26
CA PRO A 117 17.74 -4.90 -0.51
C PRO A 117 18.31 -4.69 -1.92
N ARG A 118 19.55 -5.14 -2.18
CA ARG A 118 20.22 -4.95 -3.48
C ARG A 118 19.66 -5.88 -4.57
N VAL A 119 19.00 -6.96 -4.18
CA VAL A 119 18.33 -7.93 -5.06
C VAL A 119 16.82 -7.89 -4.90
N ALA A 120 16.29 -6.78 -4.36
CA ALA A 120 14.86 -6.58 -4.21
C ALA A 120 14.20 -6.48 -5.58
N GLY A 121 13.10 -7.21 -5.77
CA GLY A 121 12.47 -7.30 -7.07
C GLY A 121 11.64 -6.07 -7.42
N THR A 122 11.25 -5.24 -6.46
CA THR A 122 10.35 -4.12 -6.76
C THR A 122 10.99 -3.00 -7.60
N TYR A 123 12.33 -2.88 -7.60
CA TYR A 123 13.03 -1.78 -8.26
C TYR A 123 13.58 -2.21 -9.62
N PRO A 124 13.40 -1.41 -10.69
CA PRO A 124 14.03 -1.66 -11.98
C PRO A 124 15.57 -1.63 -11.91
N ASP A 125 16.09 -0.63 -11.19
CA ASP A 125 17.53 -0.46 -10.98
C ASP A 125 17.95 -1.12 -9.66
N GLN A 126 19.04 -1.89 -9.71
CA GLN A 126 19.62 -2.47 -8.51
C GLN A 126 20.16 -1.36 -7.59
N ARG A 127 19.73 -1.40 -6.33
CA ARG A 127 20.25 -0.50 -5.29
C ARG A 127 21.70 -0.81 -4.99
N LYS A 128 22.50 0.24 -4.82
CA LYS A 128 23.92 0.09 -4.51
C LYS A 128 24.16 0.06 -3.01
N THR A 129 25.29 -0.50 -2.58
CA THR A 129 25.59 -0.67 -1.16
C THR A 129 25.82 0.66 -0.43
N ASP A 130 26.30 1.68 -1.13
CA ASP A 130 26.58 3.04 -0.65
C ASP A 130 25.31 3.88 -0.47
N GLU A 131 24.21 3.48 -1.12
CA GLU A 131 22.88 4.10 -0.95
C GLU A 131 22.16 3.57 0.30
N ILE A 132 22.67 2.52 0.95
CA ILE A 132 21.99 1.80 2.04
C ILE A 132 22.73 2.04 3.36
N ASP A 133 22.04 2.68 4.31
CA ASP A 133 22.50 2.73 5.70
C ASP A 133 22.15 1.42 6.43
N TRP A 134 23.01 0.42 6.28
CA TRP A 134 22.81 -0.94 6.82
C TRP A 134 22.58 -0.96 8.32
N ARG A 135 23.33 -0.14 9.06
CA ARG A 135 23.22 -0.01 10.51
C ARG A 135 21.87 0.55 10.88
N LYS A 136 21.47 1.69 10.30
CA LYS A 136 20.16 2.31 10.58
C LYS A 136 19.03 1.34 10.26
N LYS A 137 19.09 0.68 9.11
CA LYS A 137 18.08 -0.29 8.66
C LYS A 137 17.90 -1.45 9.65
N ILE A 138 18.98 -2.04 10.17
CA ILE A 138 18.87 -3.06 11.23
C ILE A 138 18.29 -2.48 12.52
N GLN A 139 18.76 -1.31 12.95
CA GLN A 139 18.33 -0.70 14.20
C GLN A 139 16.83 -0.38 14.18
N ASP A 140 16.33 0.17 13.07
CA ASP A 140 14.92 0.48 12.87
C ASP A 140 14.08 -0.81 12.84
N ARG A 141 14.49 -1.83 12.07
CA ARG A 141 13.79 -3.12 12.00
C ARG A 141 13.76 -3.88 13.33
N GLU A 142 14.84 -3.83 14.11
CA GLU A 142 14.82 -4.43 15.45
C GLU A 142 13.95 -3.63 16.41
N PHE A 143 14.00 -2.30 16.37
CA PHE A 143 13.15 -1.47 17.23
C PHE A 143 11.67 -1.75 16.95
N VAL A 144 11.25 -1.67 15.68
CA VAL A 144 9.89 -1.97 15.24
C VAL A 144 9.52 -3.42 15.53
N GLY A 145 10.43 -4.37 15.26
CA GLY A 145 10.20 -5.78 15.54
C GLY A 145 9.97 -6.07 17.03
N ARG A 146 10.71 -5.40 17.94
CA ARG A 146 10.45 -5.51 19.39
C ARG A 146 9.11 -4.90 19.77
N MET A 147 8.68 -3.80 19.15
CA MET A 147 7.34 -3.26 19.40
C MET A 147 6.27 -4.32 19.09
N PHE A 148 6.33 -4.95 17.92
CA PHE A 148 5.36 -5.99 17.54
C PHE A 148 5.42 -7.28 18.38
N ARG A 149 6.60 -7.62 18.94
CA ARG A 149 6.78 -8.85 19.73
C ARG A 149 6.54 -8.66 21.23
N GLU A 150 6.81 -7.48 21.77
CA GLU A 150 6.94 -7.24 23.22
C GLU A 150 5.93 -6.22 23.77
N TRP A 151 5.29 -5.40 22.92
CA TRP A 151 4.31 -4.42 23.42
C TRP A 151 2.95 -5.06 23.68
N ASP A 152 2.40 -4.70 24.82
CA ASP A 152 1.05 -4.98 25.28
C ASP A 152 0.11 -3.82 24.95
N GLU A 153 -1.21 -4.07 25.05
CA GLU A 153 -2.26 -3.11 24.69
C GLU A 153 -2.12 -1.76 25.42
N ASP A 154 -1.64 -1.76 26.67
CA ASP A 154 -1.40 -0.56 27.46
C ASP A 154 -0.38 0.40 26.81
N LYS A 155 0.57 -0.13 26.02
CA LYS A 155 1.58 0.67 25.30
C LYS A 155 1.13 1.07 23.90
N PHE A 156 0.04 0.53 23.36
CA PHE A 156 -0.39 0.82 21.99
C PHE A 156 -0.57 2.32 21.72
N PRO A 157 -1.13 3.15 22.63
CA PRO A 157 -1.22 4.59 22.40
C PRO A 157 0.14 5.29 22.17
N GLU A 158 1.23 4.72 22.68
CA GLU A 158 2.57 5.28 22.49
C GLU A 158 3.10 5.12 21.06
N VAL A 159 2.51 4.22 20.27
CA VAL A 159 2.91 3.97 18.87
C VAL A 159 2.74 5.21 18.01
N ALA A 160 1.81 6.10 18.36
CA ALA A 160 1.59 7.36 17.65
C ALA A 160 2.86 8.24 17.58
N ARG A 161 3.76 8.14 18.57
CA ARG A 161 5.06 8.86 18.57
C ARG A 161 6.08 8.27 17.59
N HIS A 162 5.86 7.04 17.15
CA HIS A 162 6.75 6.26 16.29
C HIS A 162 6.09 5.85 14.97
N LEU A 163 4.90 6.40 14.65
CA LEU A 163 4.06 5.93 13.55
C LEU A 163 4.81 5.92 12.22
N ASP A 164 5.45 7.02 11.85
CA ASP A 164 6.17 7.12 10.58
C ASP A 164 7.31 6.11 10.50
N LEU A 165 8.10 5.95 11.57
CA LEU A 165 9.17 4.95 11.64
C LEU A 165 8.63 3.53 11.45
N VAL A 166 7.52 3.19 12.11
CA VAL A 166 6.89 1.86 11.99
C VAL A 166 6.42 1.62 10.56
N LEU A 167 5.67 2.56 9.98
CA LEU A 167 5.11 2.42 8.65
C LEU A 167 6.20 2.39 7.57
N GLU A 168 7.19 3.27 7.64
CA GLU A 168 8.33 3.27 6.71
C GLU A 168 9.13 1.99 6.82
N THR A 169 9.38 1.46 8.02
CA THR A 169 10.11 0.20 8.22
C THR A 169 9.36 -0.99 7.64
N LEU A 170 8.05 -1.09 7.86
CA LEU A 170 7.24 -2.18 7.32
C LEU A 170 7.15 -2.09 5.79
N LEU A 171 6.98 -0.88 5.24
CA LEU A 171 6.95 -0.68 3.80
C LEU A 171 8.30 -1.02 3.17
N ASP A 172 9.40 -0.57 3.78
CA ASP A 172 10.76 -0.89 3.35
C ASP A 172 11.03 -2.40 3.38
N MET A 173 10.55 -3.13 4.40
CA MET A 173 10.63 -4.59 4.44
C MET A 173 9.87 -5.27 3.29
N TYR A 174 8.70 -4.73 2.94
CA TYR A 174 7.92 -5.21 1.80
C TYR A 174 8.56 -4.88 0.45
N LEU A 175 9.11 -3.66 0.29
CA LEU A 175 9.80 -3.25 -0.93
C LEU A 175 11.14 -3.97 -1.13
N ASP A 176 11.73 -4.49 -0.05
CA ASP A 176 12.95 -5.31 -0.09
C ASP A 176 12.72 -6.77 -0.51
N LEU A 177 11.48 -7.19 -0.73
CA LEU A 177 11.18 -8.56 -1.14
C LEU A 177 11.82 -8.90 -2.49
N PRO A 178 12.40 -10.12 -2.65
CA PRO A 178 12.83 -10.61 -3.95
C PRO A 178 11.62 -10.84 -4.86
N ALA A 179 11.85 -10.90 -6.18
CA ALA A 179 10.79 -11.31 -7.10
C ALA A 179 10.29 -12.73 -6.80
N SER A 180 9.01 -12.95 -7.11
CA SER A 180 8.45 -14.30 -7.22
C SER A 180 8.90 -14.93 -8.54
N VAL A 181 9.13 -16.25 -8.54
CA VAL A 181 9.54 -16.98 -9.76
C VAL A 181 8.38 -17.00 -10.75
N SER A 182 8.64 -16.68 -12.02
CA SER A 182 7.63 -16.70 -13.08
C SER A 182 7.14 -18.12 -13.36
N TYR A 183 5.81 -18.31 -13.29
CA TYR A 183 5.11 -19.59 -13.25
C TYR A 183 4.80 -20.15 -14.65
N GLU A 184 5.82 -20.55 -15.41
CA GLU A 184 5.53 -21.53 -16.48
C GLU A 184 5.48 -22.96 -15.95
N ASN A 185 5.96 -23.26 -14.72
CA ASN A 185 5.93 -24.63 -14.15
C ASN A 185 6.02 -24.76 -12.60
N SER A 186 5.88 -23.68 -11.82
CA SER A 186 5.97 -23.80 -10.34
C SER A 186 4.63 -24.15 -9.67
N ASP A 187 4.70 -24.86 -8.55
CA ASP A 187 3.54 -25.19 -7.72
C ASP A 187 2.92 -23.89 -7.16
N PRO A 188 1.62 -23.59 -7.40
CA PRO A 188 0.97 -22.40 -6.86
C PRO A 188 1.00 -22.33 -5.33
N HIS A 189 1.23 -23.48 -4.66
CA HIS A 189 1.41 -23.63 -3.22
C HIS A 189 2.87 -23.55 -2.75
N ALA A 190 3.86 -23.48 -3.64
CA ALA A 190 5.25 -23.31 -3.25
C ALA A 190 5.47 -21.92 -2.65
N THR A 191 5.70 -21.87 -1.34
CA THR A 191 6.18 -20.68 -0.65
C THR A 191 7.69 -20.56 -0.85
N HIS A 192 8.18 -19.59 -1.61
CA HIS A 192 9.63 -19.33 -1.61
C HIS A 192 10.03 -18.66 -0.29
N ASP A 193 11.09 -19.17 0.33
CA ASP A 193 11.65 -18.67 1.59
C ASP A 193 12.15 -17.23 1.44
N SER A 194 11.29 -16.26 1.75
CA SER A 194 11.66 -14.87 1.99
C SER A 194 11.63 -14.61 3.49
N ARG A 195 12.72 -14.02 4.01
CA ARG A 195 12.84 -13.72 5.43
C ARG A 195 11.90 -12.59 5.82
N ASN A 196 11.74 -11.57 4.98
CA ASN A 196 10.85 -10.46 5.28
C ASN A 196 9.38 -10.89 5.21
N VAL A 197 8.98 -11.82 4.32
CA VAL A 197 7.60 -12.36 4.29
C VAL A 197 7.21 -12.95 5.65
N HIS A 198 8.11 -13.69 6.30
CA HIS A 198 7.85 -14.25 7.63
C HIS A 198 7.52 -13.16 8.66
N PHE A 199 8.36 -12.13 8.74
CA PHE A 199 8.14 -11.01 9.66
C PHE A 199 6.88 -10.21 9.32
N LEU A 200 6.65 -9.88 8.04
CA LEU A 200 5.50 -9.10 7.61
C LEU A 200 4.19 -9.84 7.91
N ASN A 201 4.11 -11.14 7.59
CA ASN A 201 2.97 -11.98 7.92
C ASN A 201 2.71 -12.01 9.43
N SER A 202 3.77 -12.05 10.25
CA SER A 202 3.64 -12.00 11.70
C SER A 202 3.16 -10.64 12.19
N TYR A 203 3.75 -9.53 11.71
CA TYR A 203 3.49 -8.19 12.23
C TYR A 203 2.13 -7.63 11.81
N LEU A 204 1.75 -7.81 10.54
CA LEU A 204 0.49 -7.30 9.99
C LEU A 204 -0.75 -8.00 10.56
N ARG A 205 -0.58 -9.16 11.23
CA ARG A 205 -1.65 -9.90 11.91
C ARG A 205 -1.74 -9.61 13.42
N THR A 206 -0.88 -8.74 13.95
CA THR A 206 -0.88 -8.45 15.39
C THR A 206 -2.00 -7.50 15.78
N PRO A 207 -2.48 -7.57 17.04
CA PRO A 207 -3.37 -6.55 17.60
C PRO A 207 -2.78 -5.14 17.55
N LEU A 208 -1.45 -4.99 17.62
CA LEU A 208 -0.80 -3.68 17.48
C LEU A 208 -0.99 -3.10 16.08
N PHE A 209 -0.85 -3.89 15.01
CA PHE A 209 -1.11 -3.40 13.66
C PHE A 209 -2.59 -3.05 13.45
N ALA A 210 -3.49 -3.89 13.96
CA ALA A 210 -4.92 -3.60 13.99
C ALA A 210 -5.19 -2.26 14.71
N TYR A 211 -4.59 -2.03 15.88
CA TYR A 211 -4.72 -0.76 16.60
C TYR A 211 -4.23 0.44 15.77
N ILE A 212 -3.04 0.33 15.14
CA ILE A 212 -2.50 1.39 14.27
C ILE A 212 -3.51 1.72 13.16
N TYR A 213 -4.08 0.70 12.52
CA TYR A 213 -5.09 0.88 11.49
C TYR A 213 -6.37 1.50 12.06
N HIS A 214 -7.01 0.87 13.04
CA HIS A 214 -8.30 1.29 13.59
C HIS A 214 -8.29 2.62 14.35
N HIS A 215 -7.13 3.10 14.83
CA HIS A 215 -7.08 4.34 15.62
C HIS A 215 -6.22 5.45 15.02
N LEU A 216 -5.25 5.15 14.15
CA LEU A 216 -4.31 6.15 13.65
C LEU A 216 -4.41 6.41 12.13
N ARG A 217 -5.29 5.71 11.40
CA ARG A 217 -5.44 5.91 9.94
C ARG A 217 -6.09 7.25 9.56
N LEU A 218 -7.03 7.74 10.38
CA LEU A 218 -7.77 8.97 10.13
C LEU A 218 -7.57 9.98 11.26
N ALA A 219 -7.48 11.26 10.90
CA ALA A 219 -7.82 12.37 11.80
C ALA A 219 -9.21 12.89 11.46
N GLU A 220 -10.07 12.95 12.48
CA GLU A 220 -11.41 13.50 12.36
C GLU A 220 -11.42 15.00 12.66
N THR A 221 -11.83 15.80 11.68
CA THR A 221 -12.15 17.22 11.84
C THR A 221 -13.66 17.38 11.87
N LYS A 222 -14.20 17.74 13.05
CA LYS A 222 -15.61 18.12 13.15
C LYS A 222 -15.80 19.46 12.43
N GLN A 223 -16.59 19.49 11.36
CA GLN A 223 -17.03 20.75 10.79
C GLN A 223 -17.80 21.55 11.86
N VAL A 224 -17.33 22.76 12.16
CA VAL A 224 -18.00 23.71 13.06
C VAL A 224 -19.12 24.38 12.28
N LEU A 225 -20.22 23.66 12.07
CA LEU A 225 -21.47 24.25 11.57
C LEU A 225 -22.37 24.56 12.76
N ARG A 226 -22.94 25.78 12.82
CA ARG A 226 -24.00 26.08 13.79
C ARG A 226 -25.22 25.19 13.47
N PRO A 227 -25.84 24.52 14.46
CA PRO A 227 -27.11 23.84 14.24
C PRO A 227 -28.15 24.83 13.75
N LEU A 228 -28.91 24.47 12.71
CA LEU A 228 -30.11 25.22 12.34
C LEU A 228 -31.16 25.02 13.47
N PRO A 229 -31.90 26.06 13.89
CA PRO A 229 -32.92 25.93 14.92
C PRO A 229 -33.93 24.83 14.55
N GLY A 230 -34.13 23.85 15.43
CA GLY A 230 -35.07 22.74 15.24
C GLY A 230 -34.53 21.50 14.50
N GLN A 231 -33.28 21.50 14.02
CA GLN A 231 -32.63 20.31 13.46
C GLN A 231 -31.59 19.74 14.43
N VAL A 232 -31.99 18.78 15.27
CA VAL A 232 -31.06 17.96 16.05
C VAL A 232 -30.42 16.96 15.11
N GLY A 233 -29.12 17.12 14.82
CA GLY A 233 -28.38 16.28 13.87
C GLY A 233 -28.61 16.71 12.42
N ASN A 234 -27.79 17.65 11.92
CA ASN A 234 -27.79 17.97 10.50
C ASN A 234 -27.21 16.78 9.72
N PRO A 235 -27.96 16.14 8.79
CA PRO A 235 -27.45 15.03 7.96
C PRO A 235 -26.27 15.45 7.07
N ASN A 236 -26.03 16.75 6.89
CA ASN A 236 -24.84 17.28 6.21
C ASN A 236 -23.63 17.46 7.12
N ARG A 237 -23.73 17.15 8.43
CA ARG A 237 -22.59 17.19 9.36
C ARG A 237 -21.76 15.92 9.20
N ARG A 238 -21.26 15.69 7.99
CA ARG A 238 -20.26 14.64 7.75
C ARG A 238 -18.99 15.07 8.49
N THR A 239 -18.47 14.19 9.34
CA THR A 239 -17.15 14.37 9.93
C THR A 239 -16.16 14.37 8.78
N ASP A 240 -15.40 15.46 8.64
CA ASP A 240 -14.34 15.49 7.66
C ASP A 240 -13.23 14.58 8.18
N ARG A 241 -12.83 13.62 7.35
CA ARG A 241 -11.91 12.55 7.73
C ARG A 241 -10.70 12.65 6.83
N ARG A 242 -9.57 13.00 7.42
CA ARG A 242 -8.31 13.13 6.71
C ARG A 242 -7.46 11.88 6.96
N VAL A 243 -7.01 11.25 5.89
CA VAL A 243 -6.00 10.18 5.98
C VAL A 243 -4.69 10.75 6.51
N MET A 244 -4.14 10.10 7.54
CA MET A 244 -2.93 10.56 8.22
C MET A 244 -1.66 10.18 7.46
N ASN A 245 -1.55 8.92 7.04
CA ASN A 245 -0.38 8.43 6.33
C ASN A 245 -0.78 7.39 5.26
N PRO A 246 -0.57 7.66 3.95
CA PRO A 246 -0.97 6.75 2.87
C PRO A 246 -0.16 5.44 2.84
N ILE A 247 1.00 5.37 3.53
CA ILE A 247 1.76 4.12 3.66
C ILE A 247 0.95 3.07 4.41
N LEU A 248 0.17 3.48 5.42
CA LEU A 248 -0.69 2.58 6.18
C LEU A 248 -1.74 1.91 5.28
N SER A 249 -2.39 2.67 4.40
CA SER A 249 -3.32 2.12 3.41
C SER A 249 -2.64 1.12 2.48
N ARG A 250 -1.42 1.42 2.01
CA ARG A 250 -0.64 0.49 1.17
C ARG A 250 -0.27 -0.80 1.91
N LEU A 251 0.10 -0.71 3.18
CA LEU A 251 0.43 -1.88 4.01
C LEU A 251 -0.79 -2.73 4.30
N HIS A 252 -1.94 -2.12 4.53
CA HIS A 252 -3.20 -2.84 4.77
C HIS A 252 -3.64 -3.63 3.51
N CYS A 253 -3.42 -3.09 2.30
CA CYS A 253 -3.68 -3.79 1.05
C CYS A 253 -2.89 -5.11 0.87
N LEU A 254 -1.82 -5.34 1.65
CA LEU A 254 -0.99 -6.54 1.53
C LEU A 254 -1.67 -7.79 2.09
N MET A 255 -2.65 -7.62 2.97
CA MET A 255 -3.35 -8.69 3.68
C MET A 255 -4.86 -8.55 3.48
N PRO A 256 -5.63 -9.66 3.46
CA PRO A 256 -7.08 -9.57 3.51
C PRO A 256 -7.51 -8.96 4.87
N PRO A 257 -8.45 -8.00 4.88
CA PRO A 257 -8.97 -7.42 6.11
C PRO A 257 -9.68 -8.46 6.97
N GLU A 258 -9.50 -8.40 8.28
CA GLU A 258 -10.22 -9.24 9.24
C GLU A 258 -11.23 -8.37 9.98
N TYR A 259 -12.42 -8.20 9.38
CA TYR A 259 -13.54 -7.49 10.00
C TYR A 259 -14.51 -8.48 10.62
N ASP A 260 -14.97 -8.16 11.82
CA ASP A 260 -16.06 -8.86 12.50
C ASP A 260 -17.31 -7.99 12.46
N ASP A 261 -18.33 -8.41 11.70
CA ASP A 261 -19.61 -7.72 11.62
C ASP A 261 -20.35 -7.65 12.97
N ALA A 262 -19.96 -8.40 14.00
CA ALA A 262 -20.45 -8.25 15.37
C ALA A 262 -19.84 -7.05 16.10
N THR A 263 -18.63 -6.62 15.72
CA THR A 263 -17.87 -5.52 16.31
C THR A 263 -18.37 -4.17 15.79
N VAL A 264 -18.61 -3.20 16.69
CA VAL A 264 -19.14 -1.88 16.30
C VAL A 264 -18.12 -1.11 15.46
N GLU A 265 -16.88 -1.15 15.89
CA GLU A 265 -15.75 -0.44 15.30
C GLU A 265 -15.50 -0.92 13.86
N ASP A 266 -15.62 -2.22 13.61
CA ASP A 266 -15.48 -2.82 12.27
C ASP A 266 -16.65 -2.45 11.36
N ARG A 267 -17.89 -2.46 11.87
CA ARG A 267 -19.06 -1.98 11.12
C ARG A 267 -18.96 -0.50 10.75
N GLU A 268 -18.54 0.34 11.69
CA GLU A 268 -18.31 1.76 11.45
C GLU A 268 -17.23 1.96 10.38
N TRP A 269 -16.17 1.15 10.45
CA TRP A 269 -15.10 1.20 9.47
C TRP A 269 -15.55 0.73 8.08
N ARG A 270 -16.25 -0.40 7.98
CA ARG A 270 -16.83 -0.87 6.71
C ARG A 270 -17.76 0.18 6.10
N GLY A 271 -18.57 0.84 6.92
CA GLY A 271 -19.41 1.96 6.48
C GLY A 271 -18.61 3.13 5.91
N TYR A 272 -17.46 3.45 6.49
CA TYR A 272 -16.57 4.49 5.95
C TYR A 272 -15.93 4.07 4.62
N VAL A 273 -15.36 2.86 4.50
CA VAL A 273 -14.74 2.45 3.22
C VAL A 273 -15.78 2.34 2.11
N ARG A 274 -17.02 1.96 2.41
CA ARG A 274 -18.17 2.08 1.50
C ARG A 274 -18.42 3.51 1.07
N GLU A 275 -18.47 4.45 2.01
CA GLU A 275 -18.61 5.87 1.69
C GLU A 275 -17.49 6.32 0.73
N VAL A 276 -16.24 5.92 0.96
CA VAL A 276 -15.12 6.25 0.08
C VAL A 276 -15.29 5.63 -1.31
N VAL A 277 -15.64 4.34 -1.40
CA VAL A 277 -15.77 3.60 -2.66
C VAL A 277 -16.94 4.10 -3.50
N TYR A 278 -18.09 4.40 -2.90
CA TYR A 278 -19.30 4.78 -3.63
C TYR A 278 -19.50 6.28 -3.79
N ASN A 279 -18.64 7.11 -3.18
CA ASN A 279 -18.63 8.54 -3.42
C ASN A 279 -17.99 8.86 -4.77
N GLY A 280 -18.83 9.16 -5.77
CA GLY A 280 -18.42 9.48 -7.13
C GLY A 280 -17.48 10.68 -7.23
N LYS A 281 -17.41 11.56 -6.22
CA LYS A 281 -16.44 12.68 -6.19
C LYS A 281 -14.99 12.21 -6.10
N ASN A 282 -14.75 10.98 -5.67
CA ASN A 282 -13.42 10.38 -5.65
C ASN A 282 -12.97 9.92 -7.04
N PHE A 283 -13.87 9.82 -8.02
CA PHE A 283 -13.59 9.32 -9.37
C PHE A 283 -14.02 10.36 -10.41
N GLN A 284 -13.06 11.14 -10.88
CA GLN A 284 -13.27 12.32 -11.72
C GLN A 284 -12.30 12.29 -12.91
N GLU A 285 -12.49 13.18 -13.89
CA GLU A 285 -11.60 13.27 -15.06
C GLU A 285 -10.12 13.42 -14.67
N ARG A 286 -9.83 14.22 -13.63
CA ARG A 286 -8.48 14.50 -13.13
C ARG A 286 -7.69 13.24 -12.69
N ASN A 287 -8.38 12.15 -12.36
CA ASN A 287 -7.75 10.88 -12.00
C ASN A 287 -8.18 9.72 -12.90
N ASP A 288 -8.58 10.04 -14.13
CA ASP A 288 -9.13 9.08 -15.10
C ASP A 288 -10.27 8.22 -14.51
N TRP A 289 -11.03 8.77 -13.56
CA TRP A 289 -12.10 8.06 -12.85
C TRP A 289 -11.63 6.76 -12.18
N GLY A 290 -10.36 6.66 -11.80
CA GLY A 290 -9.77 5.49 -11.14
C GLY A 290 -9.09 5.81 -9.82
N PRO A 291 -8.51 4.81 -9.14
CA PRO A 291 -7.77 4.98 -7.89
C PRO A 291 -6.37 5.58 -8.12
N PHE A 292 -6.31 6.69 -8.85
CA PHE A 292 -5.09 7.38 -9.24
C PHE A 292 -5.09 8.83 -8.75
N ARG A 293 -3.91 9.44 -8.83
CA ARG A 293 -3.67 10.85 -8.62
C ARG A 293 -3.36 11.53 -9.95
N GLU A 294 -3.50 12.85 -9.99
CA GLU A 294 -3.20 13.68 -11.16
C GLU A 294 -1.73 13.56 -11.63
N ASP A 295 -0.81 13.19 -10.73
CA ASP A 295 0.60 12.94 -11.07
C ASP A 295 0.85 11.54 -11.65
N GLY A 296 -0.20 10.76 -11.92
CA GLY A 296 -0.12 9.43 -12.51
C GLY A 296 0.29 8.32 -11.54
N LYS A 297 0.36 8.64 -10.24
CA LYS A 297 0.63 7.67 -9.17
C LYS A 297 -0.64 7.05 -8.62
N VAL A 298 -0.50 5.90 -7.99
CA VAL A 298 -1.59 5.21 -7.30
C VAL A 298 -2.03 6.00 -6.07
N ASP A 299 -3.35 6.15 -5.91
CA ASP A 299 -3.94 6.58 -4.64
C ASP A 299 -4.21 5.35 -3.76
N TRP A 300 -3.24 5.03 -2.91
CA TRP A 300 -3.33 3.88 -2.01
C TRP A 300 -4.50 3.97 -1.01
N THR A 301 -5.03 5.16 -0.72
CA THR A 301 -6.23 5.30 0.10
C THR A 301 -7.45 4.71 -0.59
N LEU A 302 -7.61 5.00 -1.89
CA LEU A 302 -8.72 4.49 -2.68
C LEU A 302 -8.56 2.99 -2.92
N VAL A 303 -7.34 2.52 -3.22
CA VAL A 303 -7.06 1.08 -3.37
C VAL A 303 -7.37 0.32 -2.08
N ASP A 304 -7.00 0.87 -0.93
CA ASP A 304 -7.29 0.29 0.39
C ASP A 304 -8.79 0.16 0.63
N ALA A 305 -9.58 1.22 0.38
CA ALA A 305 -11.03 1.16 0.54
C ALA A 305 -11.67 0.14 -0.43
N ILE A 306 -11.27 0.15 -1.71
CA ILE A 306 -11.78 -0.77 -2.75
C ILE A 306 -11.47 -2.22 -2.38
N SER A 307 -10.20 -2.50 -2.08
CA SER A 307 -9.73 -3.85 -1.76
C SER A 307 -10.32 -4.36 -0.45
N SER A 308 -10.51 -3.49 0.54
CA SER A 308 -11.19 -3.82 1.79
C SER A 308 -12.63 -4.26 1.55
N VAL A 309 -13.39 -3.52 0.74
CA VAL A 309 -14.78 -3.90 0.39
C VAL A 309 -14.79 -5.24 -0.34
N MET A 310 -14.02 -5.40 -1.41
CA MET A 310 -14.07 -6.61 -2.24
C MET A 310 -13.59 -7.87 -1.52
N MET A 311 -12.49 -7.78 -0.76
CA MET A 311 -11.99 -8.94 -0.01
C MET A 311 -12.91 -9.30 1.16
N SER A 312 -13.57 -8.33 1.80
CA SER A 312 -14.55 -8.63 2.86
C SER A 312 -15.78 -9.31 2.29
N ASN A 313 -16.31 -8.80 1.18
CA ASN A 313 -17.45 -9.41 0.48
C ASN A 313 -17.13 -10.84 0.03
N ALA A 314 -15.92 -11.09 -0.48
CA ALA A 314 -15.48 -12.43 -0.85
C ALA A 314 -15.44 -13.39 0.36
N LYS A 315 -15.03 -12.92 1.55
CA LYS A 315 -15.07 -13.73 2.78
C LYS A 315 -16.50 -14.08 3.18
N GLU A 316 -17.40 -13.10 3.19
CA GLU A 316 -18.82 -13.35 3.49
C GLU A 316 -19.45 -14.37 2.54
N VAL A 317 -19.17 -14.27 1.24
CA VAL A 317 -19.68 -15.22 0.25
C VAL A 317 -19.08 -16.63 0.49
N LEU A 318 -17.78 -16.72 0.80
CA LEU A 318 -17.13 -17.99 1.14
C LEU A 318 -17.67 -18.65 2.41
N GLU A 319 -18.16 -17.86 3.37
CA GLU A 319 -18.76 -18.34 4.62
C GLU A 319 -20.25 -18.71 4.46
N SER A 320 -20.96 -18.11 3.51
CA SER A 320 -22.41 -18.23 3.33
C SER A 320 -22.85 -19.17 2.19
N GLU A 321 -22.06 -19.32 1.13
CA GLU A 321 -22.42 -20.13 -0.05
C GLU A 321 -21.78 -21.53 -0.05
N ASP A 322 -22.62 -22.56 -0.15
CA ASP A 322 -22.20 -23.98 -0.19
C ASP A 322 -21.84 -24.46 -1.62
N ASP A 323 -22.07 -23.64 -2.66
CA ASP A 323 -21.84 -24.04 -4.07
C ASP A 323 -20.35 -23.98 -4.48
N GLY A 324 -19.50 -23.39 -3.64
CA GLY A 324 -18.05 -23.40 -3.82
C GLY A 324 -17.54 -22.61 -5.03
N SER A 325 -18.40 -21.85 -5.72
CA SER A 325 -18.08 -20.99 -6.86
C SER A 325 -16.91 -20.02 -6.56
N TRP A 326 -16.88 -19.46 -5.35
CA TRP A 326 -15.83 -18.54 -4.90
C TRP A 326 -14.58 -19.21 -4.32
N ARG A 327 -14.49 -20.56 -4.29
CA ARG A 327 -13.31 -21.25 -3.74
C ARG A 327 -12.00 -20.84 -4.42
N GLU A 328 -12.04 -20.47 -5.70
CA GLU A 328 -10.88 -19.96 -6.43
C GLU A 328 -10.36 -18.63 -5.84
N ALA A 329 -11.20 -17.82 -5.19
CA ALA A 329 -10.81 -16.58 -4.51
C ALA A 329 -10.00 -16.82 -3.22
N ILE A 330 -9.97 -18.06 -2.71
CA ILE A 330 -9.17 -18.42 -1.53
C ILE A 330 -7.70 -18.19 -1.83
N HIS A 331 -7.20 -18.59 -2.99
CA HIS A 331 -5.78 -18.49 -3.34
C HIS A 331 -5.22 -17.06 -3.28
N PRO A 332 -5.81 -16.06 -3.97
CA PRO A 332 -5.29 -14.70 -3.94
C PRO A 332 -5.47 -14.03 -2.57
N MET A 333 -6.35 -14.53 -1.70
CA MET A 333 -6.46 -14.08 -0.29
C MET A 333 -5.58 -14.85 0.68
N SER A 334 -5.08 -16.03 0.30
CA SER A 334 -4.32 -16.91 1.18
C SER A 334 -2.84 -16.54 1.24
N PHE A 335 -2.13 -17.21 2.15
CA PHE A 335 -0.65 -17.17 2.25
C PHE A 335 -0.04 -15.79 2.59
N GLY A 336 -0.88 -14.85 3.02
CA GLY A 336 -0.45 -13.53 3.50
C GLY A 336 0.17 -12.67 2.41
N VAL A 337 1.33 -12.09 2.69
CA VAL A 337 2.05 -11.17 1.78
C VAL A 337 2.56 -11.88 0.51
N GLU A 338 2.60 -13.22 0.50
CA GLU A 338 3.06 -13.98 -0.67
C GLU A 338 2.21 -13.69 -1.93
N ALA A 339 0.89 -13.52 -1.76
CA ALA A 339 0.01 -13.25 -2.88
C ALA A 339 0.31 -11.91 -3.58
N VAL A 340 0.94 -10.96 -2.87
CA VAL A 340 1.31 -9.64 -3.39
C VAL A 340 2.79 -9.57 -3.82
N ARG A 341 3.47 -10.72 -3.95
CA ARG A 341 4.83 -10.78 -4.50
C ARG A 341 4.79 -10.99 -6.02
N GLY A 342 5.01 -9.92 -6.78
CA GLY A 342 5.10 -9.98 -8.25
C GLY A 342 6.42 -10.53 -8.77
N TRP A 343 6.56 -10.60 -10.10
CA TRP A 343 7.76 -11.08 -10.81
C TRP A 343 8.96 -10.10 -10.80
N GLY A 344 8.85 -9.02 -10.02
CA GLY A 344 9.87 -7.97 -9.89
C GLY A 344 10.19 -7.24 -11.19
N TYR A 345 11.12 -6.30 -11.19
CA TYR A 345 11.56 -5.52 -12.35
C TYR A 345 13.08 -5.67 -12.56
N GLU A 346 13.73 -6.61 -11.86
CA GLU A 346 15.10 -6.96 -12.16
C GLU A 346 15.21 -7.57 -13.56
N HIS A 347 16.29 -7.24 -14.27
CA HIS A 347 16.65 -7.86 -15.55
C HIS A 347 15.53 -7.84 -16.60
N LEU A 348 14.79 -6.73 -16.73
CA LEU A 348 13.75 -6.58 -17.75
C LEU A 348 14.32 -6.74 -19.15
N GLN A 349 14.10 -7.90 -19.74
CA GLN A 349 14.47 -8.18 -21.12
C GLN A 349 13.37 -9.01 -21.77
N ARG A 350 12.97 -8.61 -22.99
CA ARG A 350 12.11 -9.43 -23.85
C ARG A 350 12.76 -10.82 -24.01
N PRO A 351 12.03 -11.92 -23.73
CA PRO A 351 12.58 -13.27 -23.88
C PRO A 351 13.17 -13.47 -25.28
N ALA A 352 14.39 -14.02 -25.34
CA ALA A 352 15.15 -14.15 -26.60
C ALA A 352 14.54 -15.19 -27.55
N ASP A 353 13.80 -16.14 -27.00
CA ASP A 353 13.03 -17.18 -27.67
C ASP A 353 11.65 -16.71 -28.16
N LEU A 354 11.20 -15.52 -27.75
CA LEU A 354 9.92 -14.95 -28.20
C LEU A 354 10.04 -14.51 -29.69
N PRO A 355 9.25 -15.10 -30.61
CA PRO A 355 9.36 -14.83 -32.04
C PRO A 355 9.24 -13.36 -32.39
N GLU A 356 9.95 -12.92 -33.44
CA GLU A 356 9.84 -11.56 -33.97
C GLU A 356 8.38 -11.28 -34.41
N GLY A 357 7.74 -10.27 -33.81
CA GLY A 357 6.32 -9.94 -34.04
C GLY A 357 5.36 -10.34 -32.93
N GLU A 358 5.77 -11.14 -31.94
CA GLU A 358 4.97 -11.41 -30.74
C GLU A 358 5.24 -10.35 -29.65
N VAL A 359 4.19 -9.96 -28.93
CA VAL A 359 4.28 -9.02 -27.80
C VAL A 359 4.71 -9.76 -26.55
N TRP A 360 5.68 -9.21 -25.84
CA TRP A 360 6.08 -9.74 -24.54
C TRP A 360 5.03 -9.39 -23.49
N ASP A 361 4.31 -10.41 -23.01
CA ASP A 361 3.35 -10.28 -21.92
C ASP A 361 4.04 -10.13 -20.56
N TRP A 362 4.73 -9.01 -20.37
CA TRP A 362 5.50 -8.74 -19.16
C TRP A 362 4.61 -8.63 -17.91
N ALA A 363 3.32 -8.34 -18.06
CA ALA A 363 2.37 -8.19 -16.96
C ALA A 363 1.58 -9.46 -16.62
N GLY A 364 1.60 -10.47 -17.49
CA GLY A 364 0.83 -11.70 -17.33
C GLY A 364 -0.65 -11.53 -17.68
N VAL A 365 -0.95 -10.66 -18.64
CA VAL A 365 -2.29 -10.34 -19.15
C VAL A 365 -3.00 -11.56 -19.71
N GLN A 366 -2.31 -12.34 -20.54
CA GLN A 366 -2.91 -13.43 -21.29
C GLN A 366 -3.37 -14.57 -20.34
N GLY A 367 -4.54 -15.12 -20.65
CA GLY A 367 -5.10 -16.27 -19.96
C GLY A 367 -6.46 -16.00 -19.33
N LEU A 368 -6.86 -16.92 -18.44
CA LEU A 368 -8.12 -16.87 -17.73
C LEU A 368 -7.98 -16.07 -16.43
N TRP A 369 -8.88 -15.10 -16.24
CA TRP A 369 -9.02 -14.34 -15.01
C TRP A 369 -10.40 -14.60 -14.41
N CYS A 370 -10.47 -14.71 -13.09
CA CYS A 370 -11.71 -14.80 -12.33
C CYS A 370 -11.88 -13.53 -11.48
N GLY A 371 -13.11 -13.08 -11.28
CA GLY A 371 -13.34 -11.90 -10.46
C GLY A 371 -14.81 -11.53 -10.36
N SER A 372 -15.09 -10.48 -9.61
CA SER A 372 -16.46 -9.99 -9.40
C SER A 372 -16.45 -8.48 -9.17
N TYR A 373 -17.64 -7.93 -9.02
CA TYR A 373 -17.93 -6.52 -8.81
C TYR A 373 -18.97 -6.37 -7.71
N ALA A 374 -19.01 -5.23 -7.03
CA ALA A 374 -20.08 -4.90 -6.11
C ALA A 374 -20.75 -3.57 -6.46
N PHE A 375 -21.97 -3.38 -5.98
CA PHE A 375 -22.74 -2.15 -6.22
C PHE A 375 -23.71 -1.82 -5.09
N LEU A 376 -24.01 -0.53 -4.95
CA LEU A 376 -25.18 -0.07 -4.20
C LEU A 376 -26.40 -0.06 -5.12
N ASP A 377 -27.59 -0.25 -4.54
CA ASP A 377 -28.83 0.09 -5.25
C ASP A 377 -28.74 1.54 -5.75
N TYR A 378 -29.25 1.79 -6.96
CA TYR A 378 -29.13 3.11 -7.58
C TYR A 378 -29.79 4.22 -6.73
N ALA A 379 -30.90 3.94 -6.05
CA ALA A 379 -31.53 4.92 -5.17
C ALA A 379 -30.64 5.28 -3.97
N ASP A 380 -29.92 4.30 -3.42
CA ASP A 380 -28.97 4.52 -2.33
C ASP A 380 -27.71 5.25 -2.81
N TRP A 381 -27.21 4.91 -4.00
CA TRP A 381 -26.10 5.63 -4.63
C TRP A 381 -26.46 7.11 -4.88
N VAL A 382 -27.66 7.39 -5.39
CA VAL A 382 -28.19 8.76 -5.55
C VAL A 382 -28.35 9.43 -4.18
N SER A 383 -28.74 8.70 -3.13
CA SER A 383 -28.83 9.23 -1.76
C SER A 383 -27.49 9.70 -1.23
N LEU A 384 -26.43 8.95 -1.52
CA LEU A 384 -25.08 9.24 -1.09
C LEU A 384 -24.48 10.44 -1.84
N ASN A 385 -24.67 10.48 -3.17
CA ASN A 385 -23.97 11.40 -4.07
C ASN A 385 -24.77 12.67 -4.39
N GLU A 386 -26.10 12.56 -4.45
CA GLU A 386 -27.02 13.63 -4.85
C GLU A 386 -28.11 13.90 -3.79
N PRO A 387 -27.75 14.22 -2.53
CA PRO A 387 -28.72 14.37 -1.44
C PRO A 387 -29.76 15.48 -1.71
N ARG A 388 -29.42 16.47 -2.55
CA ARG A 388 -30.36 17.53 -2.97
C ARG A 388 -31.53 16.98 -3.80
N LEU A 389 -31.30 15.97 -4.65
CA LEU A 389 -32.34 15.36 -5.48
C LEU A 389 -33.33 14.56 -4.65
N ILE A 390 -32.90 14.01 -3.51
CA ILE A 390 -33.74 13.21 -2.61
C ILE A 390 -34.62 14.07 -1.72
N LEU A 391 -34.10 15.20 -1.22
CA LEU A 391 -34.89 16.15 -0.43
C LEU A 391 -36.14 16.64 -1.17
N LEU A 392 -36.11 16.69 -2.50
CA LEU A 392 -37.25 17.05 -3.34
C LEU A 392 -38.33 15.96 -3.44
N ARG A 393 -38.00 14.69 -3.16
CA ARG A 393 -38.91 13.53 -3.30
C ARG A 393 -39.58 13.08 -2.00
N GLY A 394 -39.29 13.71 -0.87
CA GLY A 394 -40.01 13.48 0.40
C GLY A 394 -39.85 12.09 1.04
N ARG A 395 -38.97 11.23 0.53
CA ARG A 395 -38.56 9.97 1.19
C ARG A 395 -37.21 10.17 1.86
N ILE A 396 -37.16 9.96 3.17
CA ILE A 396 -35.95 10.06 4.00
C ILE A 396 -35.78 8.72 4.73
N THR A 397 -35.61 7.62 3.99
CA THR A 397 -34.91 6.49 4.59
C THR A 397 -33.44 6.90 4.65
N SER A 398 -32.91 7.09 5.85
CA SER A 398 -31.50 7.44 6.02
C SER A 398 -30.64 6.25 5.60
N LEU A 399 -29.82 6.44 4.56
CA LEU A 399 -28.83 5.46 4.16
C LEU A 399 -27.81 5.27 5.30
N ASP A 400 -27.77 4.05 5.86
CA ASP A 400 -26.79 3.66 6.88
C ASP A 400 -25.80 2.65 6.27
N LEU A 401 -24.63 3.14 5.88
CA LEU A 401 -23.58 2.31 5.28
C LEU A 401 -22.89 1.36 6.29
N THR A 402 -23.07 1.58 7.60
CA THR A 402 -22.41 0.75 8.64
C THR A 402 -23.03 -0.64 8.75
N ARG A 403 -24.29 -0.78 8.35
CA ARG A 403 -25.06 -2.05 8.35
C ARG A 403 -25.52 -2.46 6.94
N TYR A 404 -25.05 -1.75 5.93
CA TYR A 404 -25.41 -2.04 4.55
C TYR A 404 -24.68 -3.30 4.07
N HIS A 405 -25.34 -4.11 3.26
CA HIS A 405 -24.71 -5.21 2.54
C HIS A 405 -24.82 -4.89 1.04
N GLU A 406 -23.67 -4.68 0.40
CA GLU A 406 -23.64 -4.40 -1.03
C GLU A 406 -24.09 -5.61 -1.83
N ALA A 407 -24.73 -5.37 -2.97
CA ALA A 407 -24.97 -6.45 -3.90
C ALA A 407 -23.63 -6.84 -4.53
N VAL A 408 -23.26 -8.11 -4.37
CA VAL A 408 -22.10 -8.72 -5.03
C VAL A 408 -22.59 -9.35 -6.33
N GLY A 409 -21.96 -8.98 -7.43
CA GLY A 409 -22.26 -9.54 -8.75
C GLY A 409 -21.78 -10.99 -8.89
N ASP A 410 -22.21 -11.64 -9.97
CA ASP A 410 -21.77 -12.98 -10.28
C ASP A 410 -20.25 -13.08 -10.39
N LEU A 411 -19.71 -14.29 -10.17
CA LEU A 411 -18.32 -14.57 -10.49
C LEU A 411 -18.14 -14.58 -12.01
N MET A 412 -17.36 -13.63 -12.50
CA MET A 412 -17.04 -13.42 -13.92
C MET A 412 -15.73 -14.10 -14.28
N ARG A 413 -15.65 -14.61 -15.51
CA ARG A 413 -14.44 -15.14 -16.14
C ARG A 413 -14.08 -14.30 -17.35
N LEU A 414 -12.86 -13.76 -17.36
CA LEU A 414 -12.30 -13.04 -18.51
C LEU A 414 -11.28 -13.94 -19.21
N ASN A 415 -11.52 -14.26 -20.49
CA ASN A 415 -10.54 -14.96 -21.32
C ASN A 415 -9.77 -13.93 -22.14
N LEU A 416 -8.59 -13.53 -21.68
CA LEU A 416 -7.82 -12.44 -22.27
C LEU A 416 -6.72 -12.93 -23.21
N VAL A 417 -6.60 -12.26 -24.35
CA VAL A 417 -5.61 -12.52 -25.41
C VAL A 417 -4.86 -11.23 -25.70
N VAL A 418 -3.53 -11.30 -25.65
CA VAL A 418 -2.66 -10.15 -25.97
C VAL A 418 -2.65 -9.89 -27.48
N ASP A 419 -2.78 -8.61 -27.84
CA ASP A 419 -2.75 -8.17 -29.23
C ASP A 419 -1.32 -8.20 -29.77
N LYS A 420 -1.09 -8.86 -30.90
CA LYS A 420 0.25 -9.03 -31.50
C LYS A 420 0.87 -7.73 -32.03
N GLN A 421 0.05 -6.71 -32.31
CA GLN A 421 0.50 -5.34 -32.58
C GLN A 421 -0.61 -4.32 -32.26
N PRO A 422 -0.33 -3.24 -31.51
CA PRO A 422 -1.18 -2.07 -31.58
C PRO A 422 -0.98 -1.45 -32.97
N THR A 423 -2.03 -1.35 -33.78
CA THR A 423 -1.91 -0.68 -35.08
C THR A 423 -1.28 0.69 -34.87
N THR A 424 -0.08 0.88 -35.41
CA THR A 424 0.62 2.16 -35.45
C THR A 424 -0.33 3.24 -35.96
N THR A 425 -0.36 4.36 -35.25
CA THR A 425 -0.95 5.64 -35.64
C THR A 425 -0.71 5.90 -37.14
N PRO A 426 -1.74 6.17 -37.97
CA PRO A 426 -1.51 6.62 -39.32
C PRO A 426 -0.93 8.02 -39.25
N THR A 427 0.27 8.19 -39.77
CA THR A 427 0.88 9.48 -40.06
C THR A 427 -0.12 10.32 -40.85
N ALA A 428 -0.40 11.53 -40.37
CA ALA A 428 -1.14 12.52 -41.13
C ALA A 428 -0.31 12.90 -42.37
N THR A 429 -0.61 12.31 -43.52
CA THR A 429 -0.21 12.83 -44.82
C THR A 429 -1.40 13.52 -45.48
N THR A 430 -1.31 14.84 -45.49
CA THR A 430 -2.05 15.77 -46.34
C THR A 430 -1.83 15.46 -47.82
N SER A 431 -2.92 15.22 -48.57
CA SER A 431 -3.14 15.58 -49.99
C SER A 431 -4.51 15.00 -50.41
N SER A 432 -5.55 15.83 -50.43
CA SER A 432 -6.18 16.43 -51.63
C SER A 432 -6.96 15.46 -52.51
N SER A 433 -8.28 15.69 -52.54
CA SER A 433 -9.25 15.44 -53.63
C SER A 433 -9.22 14.10 -54.34
N ASP A 434 -10.28 13.31 -54.19
CA ASP A 434 -11.18 13.09 -55.33
C ASP A 434 -12.53 12.48 -54.96
N THR A 435 -13.53 12.94 -55.70
CA THR A 435 -14.95 12.57 -55.60
C THR A 435 -15.19 11.34 -56.45
N SER A 436 -15.65 10.23 -55.87
CA SER A 436 -16.52 9.30 -56.60
C SER A 436 -17.25 8.30 -55.70
N THR A 437 -18.55 8.29 -55.91
CA THR A 437 -19.56 7.36 -55.42
C THR A 437 -19.30 5.95 -55.97
N SER A 438 -19.13 4.97 -55.09
CA SER A 438 -19.45 3.58 -55.42
C SER A 438 -19.90 2.81 -54.17
N THR A 439 -21.11 2.29 -54.29
CA THR A 439 -21.79 1.39 -53.37
C THR A 439 -21.12 0.02 -53.46
N SER A 440 -20.40 -0.35 -52.41
CA SER A 440 -20.02 -1.73 -52.14
C SER A 440 -20.16 -1.99 -50.65
N THR A 441 -21.12 -2.84 -50.30
CA THR A 441 -21.27 -3.47 -48.99
C THR A 441 -19.99 -4.23 -48.62
N SER A 442 -19.08 -3.57 -47.93
CA SER A 442 -18.02 -4.18 -47.15
C SER A 442 -18.47 -4.19 -45.69
N SER A 443 -18.34 -5.33 -45.02
CA SER A 443 -18.52 -5.47 -43.58
C SER A 443 -17.57 -4.52 -42.87
N GLY A 444 -18.08 -3.36 -42.45
CA GLY A 444 -17.30 -2.32 -41.79
C GLY A 444 -16.74 -2.83 -40.48
N SER A 445 -15.45 -3.18 -40.47
CA SER A 445 -14.66 -3.19 -39.25
C SER A 445 -14.56 -1.74 -38.78
N THR A 446 -15.53 -1.30 -37.99
CA THR A 446 -15.44 0.01 -37.32
C THR A 446 -14.28 -0.08 -36.34
N LYS A 447 -13.13 0.47 -36.74
CA LYS A 447 -11.92 0.49 -35.92
C LYS A 447 -12.24 1.18 -34.59
N LEU A 448 -12.17 0.44 -33.49
CA LEU A 448 -12.53 0.93 -32.16
C LEU A 448 -11.55 2.01 -31.70
N ARG A 449 -12.04 3.00 -30.95
CA ARG A 449 -11.19 4.07 -30.40
C ARG A 449 -10.15 3.46 -29.44
N PRO A 450 -8.86 3.79 -29.57
CA PRO A 450 -7.83 3.37 -28.62
C PRO A 450 -8.19 3.77 -27.18
N ILE A 451 -7.75 2.97 -26.21
CA ILE A 451 -7.87 3.33 -24.79
C ILE A 451 -6.67 4.22 -24.43
N GLU A 452 -6.97 5.49 -24.21
CA GLU A 452 -6.00 6.52 -23.84
C GLU A 452 -6.15 6.91 -22.37
N THR A 453 -5.10 7.53 -21.84
CA THR A 453 -5.01 8.11 -20.51
C THR A 453 -4.30 9.46 -20.61
N ALA A 454 -4.79 10.45 -19.86
CA ALA A 454 -4.11 11.74 -19.73
C ALA A 454 -3.10 11.76 -18.58
N LEU A 455 -3.10 10.73 -17.72
CA LEU A 455 -2.22 10.65 -16.57
C LEU A 455 -0.78 10.29 -16.99
N PRO A 456 0.23 10.86 -16.33
CA PRO A 456 1.62 10.45 -16.53
C PRO A 456 1.82 8.94 -16.33
N THR A 457 2.59 8.32 -17.23
CA THR A 457 2.99 6.90 -17.17
C THR A 457 4.50 6.76 -17.21
N LEU A 458 5.02 5.61 -16.78
CA LEU A 458 6.44 5.30 -16.90
C LEU A 458 6.71 4.49 -18.19
N ASP A 459 7.62 4.99 -19.03
CA ASP A 459 7.96 4.38 -20.33
C ASP A 459 9.00 3.25 -20.24
N LEU A 460 9.16 2.64 -19.06
CA LEU A 460 10.12 1.55 -18.83
C LEU A 460 9.74 0.26 -19.60
N LEU A 461 8.45 -0.01 -19.74
CA LEU A 461 7.91 -1.16 -20.49
C LEU A 461 6.81 -0.68 -21.45
N PRO A 462 6.72 -1.25 -22.66
CA PRO A 462 5.70 -0.86 -23.62
C PRO A 462 4.29 -1.26 -23.13
N PRO A 463 3.24 -0.46 -23.42
CA PRO A 463 1.86 -0.85 -23.13
C PRO A 463 1.48 -2.20 -23.77
N ILE A 464 0.75 -3.03 -23.02
CA ILE A 464 0.18 -4.27 -23.55
C ILE A 464 -1.29 -4.03 -23.87
N HIS A 465 -1.65 -4.14 -25.15
CA HIS A 465 -3.05 -4.13 -25.58
C HIS A 465 -3.59 -5.56 -25.63
N PHE A 466 -4.86 -5.71 -25.29
CA PHE A 466 -5.50 -7.02 -25.25
C PHE A 466 -6.99 -6.94 -25.53
N HIS A 467 -7.55 -8.07 -25.93
CA HIS A 467 -8.98 -8.29 -26.07
C HIS A 467 -9.38 -9.65 -25.49
N GLY A 468 -10.68 -9.89 -25.41
CA GLY A 468 -11.20 -11.15 -24.88
C GLY A 468 -12.70 -11.14 -24.74
N ASP A 469 -13.19 -12.14 -24.03
CA ASP A 469 -14.61 -12.28 -23.72
C ASP A 469 -14.81 -12.32 -22.20
N SER A 470 -15.95 -11.80 -21.74
CA SER A 470 -16.41 -11.92 -20.36
C SER A 470 -17.64 -12.83 -20.28
N VAL A 471 -17.56 -13.86 -19.45
CA VAL A 471 -18.64 -14.85 -19.27
C VAL A 471 -18.87 -15.11 -17.78
N GLN A 472 -20.12 -15.33 -17.39
CA GLN A 472 -20.42 -15.76 -16.02
C GLN A 472 -19.90 -17.19 -15.78
N HIS A 473 -19.37 -17.45 -14.59
CA HIS A 473 -19.07 -18.80 -14.12
C HIS A 473 -20.38 -19.61 -14.05
N HIS A 474 -20.36 -20.89 -14.44
CA HIS A 474 -21.55 -21.73 -14.73
C HIS A 474 -22.74 -21.56 -13.76
N GLY A 475 -23.97 -21.42 -14.29
CA GLY A 475 -25.19 -21.90 -13.61
C GLY A 475 -26.28 -20.88 -13.22
N ALA A 476 -26.01 -19.58 -13.17
CA ALA A 476 -27.05 -18.60 -12.84
C ALA A 476 -27.85 -18.18 -14.08
N SER A 477 -28.91 -18.91 -14.37
CA SER A 477 -29.93 -18.56 -15.37
C SER A 477 -30.73 -17.33 -14.93
N THR A 478 -30.15 -16.13 -14.94
CA THR A 478 -30.87 -14.87 -14.62
C THR A 478 -31.12 -13.98 -15.83
N TYR A 479 -30.56 -14.27 -17.01
CA TYR A 479 -30.89 -13.58 -18.26
C TYR A 479 -31.07 -14.58 -19.42
N PRO A 480 -32.02 -14.34 -20.34
CA PRO A 480 -32.32 -15.28 -21.42
C PRO A 480 -31.08 -15.56 -22.28
N LEU A 481 -31.01 -16.80 -22.78
CA LEU A 481 -29.97 -17.49 -23.58
C LEU A 481 -29.38 -16.75 -24.82
N GLN A 482 -29.58 -15.45 -24.97
CA GLN A 482 -29.15 -14.62 -26.09
C GLN A 482 -28.60 -13.26 -25.62
N THR A 483 -27.76 -13.23 -24.57
CA THR A 483 -26.96 -12.03 -24.34
C THR A 483 -25.91 -11.95 -25.46
N PRO A 484 -25.82 -10.84 -26.22
CA PRO A 484 -24.76 -10.69 -27.21
C PRO A 484 -23.42 -10.87 -26.51
N MET A 485 -22.53 -11.71 -27.09
CA MET A 485 -21.20 -12.01 -26.55
C MET A 485 -20.57 -10.74 -25.98
N SER A 486 -20.24 -10.77 -24.69
CA SER A 486 -19.64 -9.61 -24.06
C SER A 486 -18.17 -9.57 -24.42
N PHE A 487 -17.78 -8.52 -25.13
CA PHE A 487 -16.41 -8.36 -25.61
C PHE A 487 -15.67 -7.41 -24.68
N VAL A 488 -14.46 -7.81 -24.31
CA VAL A 488 -13.56 -7.03 -23.48
C VAL A 488 -12.40 -6.56 -24.32
N ARG A 489 -12.00 -5.30 -24.12
CA ARG A 489 -10.74 -4.76 -24.63
C ARG A 489 -10.07 -3.96 -23.55
N GLY A 490 -8.75 -3.95 -23.54
CA GLY A 490 -8.02 -3.27 -22.50
C GLY A 490 -6.60 -2.90 -22.87
N VAL A 491 -5.97 -2.24 -21.92
CA VAL A 491 -4.56 -1.89 -21.99
C VAL A 491 -3.94 -1.93 -20.59
N VAL A 492 -2.73 -2.47 -20.52
CA VAL A 492 -1.89 -2.47 -19.31
C VAL A 492 -0.69 -1.55 -19.51
N ARG A 493 -0.40 -0.73 -18.50
CA ARG A 493 0.73 0.23 -18.49
C ARG A 493 1.37 0.31 -17.10
N LEU A 494 2.57 0.87 -17.03
CA LEU A 494 3.20 1.23 -15.75
C LEU A 494 2.76 2.62 -15.31
N THR A 495 2.46 2.77 -14.02
CA THR A 495 2.19 4.07 -13.39
C THR A 495 3.47 4.90 -13.22
N ALA A 496 3.32 6.18 -12.88
CA ALA A 496 4.45 7.07 -12.58
C ALA A 496 5.05 6.86 -11.16
N ASP A 497 4.64 5.81 -10.45
CA ASP A 497 5.20 5.47 -9.14
C ASP A 497 6.67 5.05 -9.24
N ASN A 498 7.41 5.23 -8.15
CA ASN A 498 8.74 4.65 -7.97
C ASN A 498 8.80 3.92 -6.62
N PRO A 499 8.79 2.58 -6.59
CA PRO A 499 8.78 1.67 -7.75
C PRO A 499 7.44 1.65 -8.51
N PRO A 500 7.45 1.37 -9.82
CA PRO A 500 6.26 1.44 -10.67
C PRO A 500 5.21 0.38 -10.30
N GLN A 501 3.93 0.75 -10.42
CA GLN A 501 2.79 -0.15 -10.28
C GLN A 501 2.20 -0.48 -11.65
N VAL A 502 1.40 -1.55 -11.73
CA VAL A 502 0.77 -1.97 -13.00
C VAL A 502 -0.67 -1.46 -13.01
N ARG A 503 -0.96 -0.57 -13.95
CA ARG A 503 -2.29 -0.03 -14.22
C ARG A 503 -3.00 -0.84 -15.29
N TRP A 504 -4.26 -1.15 -15.02
CA TRP A 504 -5.17 -1.82 -15.92
C TRP A 504 -6.32 -0.89 -16.28
N THR A 505 -6.61 -0.78 -17.57
CA THR A 505 -7.84 -0.16 -18.05
C THR A 505 -8.57 -1.15 -18.96
N LEU A 506 -9.84 -1.44 -18.64
CA LEU A 506 -10.67 -2.34 -19.42
C LEU A 506 -11.96 -1.64 -19.85
N VAL A 507 -12.48 -2.01 -21.02
CA VAL A 507 -13.79 -1.61 -21.51
C VAL A 507 -14.57 -2.87 -21.85
N ILE A 508 -15.72 -3.05 -21.20
CA ILE A 508 -16.66 -4.15 -21.45
C ILE A 508 -17.76 -3.64 -22.38
N ARG A 509 -18.00 -4.42 -23.44
CA ARG A 509 -18.94 -4.08 -24.50
C ARG A 509 -20.08 -5.07 -24.54
N TYR A 510 -21.31 -4.56 -24.61
CA TYR A 510 -22.51 -5.36 -24.83
C TYR A 510 -23.18 -4.88 -26.11
N GLY A 511 -23.53 -5.81 -27.00
CA GLY A 511 -24.22 -5.47 -28.25
C GLY A 511 -23.45 -4.47 -29.13
N ASN A 512 -22.11 -4.53 -29.13
CA ASN A 512 -21.19 -3.60 -29.81
C ASN A 512 -21.15 -2.16 -29.25
N GLU A 513 -21.71 -1.92 -28.08
CA GLU A 513 -21.61 -0.63 -27.39
C GLU A 513 -20.69 -0.74 -26.18
N ASP A 514 -19.81 0.24 -26.00
CA ASP A 514 -19.00 0.36 -24.78
C ASP A 514 -19.95 0.70 -23.62
N ARG A 515 -20.04 -0.19 -22.62
CA ARG A 515 -20.98 -0.04 -21.50
C ARG A 515 -20.28 0.26 -20.19
N TRP A 516 -19.23 -0.50 -19.89
CA TRP A 516 -18.50 -0.33 -18.64
C TRP A 516 -17.04 -0.04 -18.91
N ARG A 517 -16.47 0.87 -18.13
CA ARG A 517 -15.04 1.13 -18.06
C ARG A 517 -14.52 0.84 -16.66
N LEU A 518 -13.45 0.05 -16.60
CA LEU A 518 -12.79 -0.37 -15.38
C LEU A 518 -11.41 0.26 -15.33
N GLU A 519 -11.08 0.89 -14.22
CA GLU A 519 -9.77 1.52 -13.97
C GLU A 519 -9.18 0.93 -12.70
N CYS A 520 -8.05 0.23 -12.82
CA CYS A 520 -7.58 -0.71 -11.79
C CYS A 520 -6.06 -0.69 -11.62
N VAL A 521 -5.61 -1.16 -10.46
CA VAL A 521 -4.20 -1.33 -10.09
C VAL A 521 -3.96 -2.78 -9.68
N GLN A 522 -2.92 -3.39 -10.21
CA GLN A 522 -2.44 -4.69 -9.75
C GLN A 522 -1.63 -4.54 -8.46
N VAL A 523 -2.19 -5.01 -7.35
CA VAL A 523 -1.53 -4.89 -6.03
C VAL A 523 -0.46 -5.96 -5.94
N GLY A 524 0.80 -5.55 -5.75
CA GLY A 524 1.96 -6.46 -5.75
C GLY A 524 2.85 -6.37 -6.98
N GLY A 525 2.50 -5.51 -7.95
CA GLY A 525 3.24 -5.35 -9.20
C GLY A 525 2.93 -6.44 -10.23
N ARG A 526 3.75 -6.53 -11.27
CA ARG A 526 3.51 -7.42 -12.42
C ARG A 526 3.46 -8.89 -12.00
N GLY A 527 2.48 -9.63 -12.52
CA GLY A 527 2.31 -11.06 -12.20
C GLY A 527 1.89 -11.39 -10.77
N SER A 528 1.55 -10.40 -9.94
CA SER A 528 1.05 -10.63 -8.58
C SER A 528 -0.22 -11.49 -8.57
N LYS A 529 -0.25 -12.51 -7.71
CA LYS A 529 -1.37 -13.45 -7.55
C LYS A 529 -2.61 -12.77 -6.96
N ARG A 530 -2.43 -11.70 -6.18
CA ARG A 530 -3.52 -10.87 -5.63
C ARG A 530 -4.42 -10.32 -6.73
N GLY A 531 -3.89 -10.16 -7.94
CA GLY A 531 -4.60 -9.61 -9.07
C GLY A 531 -4.76 -8.10 -8.97
N PHE A 532 -5.82 -7.57 -9.58
CA PHE A 532 -6.07 -6.13 -9.65
C PHE A 532 -7.40 -5.72 -9.02
N PHE A 533 -7.36 -4.58 -8.33
CA PHE A 533 -8.52 -3.92 -7.73
C PHE A 533 -8.78 -2.61 -8.46
N GLY A 534 -10.03 -2.21 -8.55
CA GLY A 534 -10.38 -0.95 -9.18
C GLY A 534 -11.83 -0.56 -9.03
N ILE A 535 -12.23 0.38 -9.86
CA ILE A 535 -13.62 0.86 -9.92
C ILE A 535 -14.18 0.60 -11.32
N TRP A 536 -15.42 0.12 -11.39
CA TRP A 536 -16.23 0.14 -12.60
C TRP A 536 -17.06 1.43 -12.65
N THR A 537 -17.25 1.97 -13.84
CA THR A 537 -18.03 3.17 -14.13
C THR A 537 -18.68 3.03 -15.50
N ASP A 538 -19.71 3.83 -15.79
CA ASP A 538 -20.23 3.95 -17.15
C ASP A 538 -19.11 4.36 -18.14
N ALA A 539 -19.10 3.74 -19.33
CA ALA A 539 -18.04 3.98 -20.30
C ALA A 539 -18.08 5.37 -20.93
N LEU A 540 -19.28 5.96 -21.05
CA LEU A 540 -19.51 7.31 -21.58
C LEU A 540 -19.36 8.40 -20.52
N LYS A 541 -19.23 8.01 -19.24
CA LYS A 541 -19.08 8.92 -18.09
C LYS A 541 -20.29 9.85 -17.97
N GLU A 542 -21.50 9.31 -18.19
CA GLU A 542 -22.74 10.07 -18.07
C GLU A 542 -22.89 10.71 -16.68
N GLU A 543 -23.54 11.86 -16.63
CA GLU A 543 -23.83 12.56 -15.37
C GLU A 543 -24.71 11.69 -14.48
N HIS A 544 -24.37 11.62 -13.19
CA HIS A 544 -25.05 10.76 -12.21
C HIS A 544 -25.01 9.25 -12.51
N SER A 545 -24.05 8.80 -13.33
CA SER A 545 -23.80 7.36 -13.50
C SER A 545 -23.17 6.73 -12.25
N PRO A 546 -23.59 5.50 -11.87
CA PRO A 546 -23.08 4.85 -10.69
C PRO A 546 -21.64 4.35 -10.89
N ASN A 547 -20.99 4.10 -9.78
CA ASN A 547 -19.67 3.48 -9.71
C ASN A 547 -19.65 2.40 -8.63
N GLY A 548 -18.73 1.45 -8.73
CA GLY A 548 -18.55 0.43 -7.70
C GLY A 548 -17.25 -0.34 -7.83
N PRO A 549 -16.85 -1.10 -6.81
CA PRO A 549 -15.55 -1.76 -6.79
C PRO A 549 -15.55 -3.03 -7.64
N ILE A 550 -14.37 -3.40 -8.13
CA ILE A 550 -14.08 -4.67 -8.79
C ILE A 550 -12.83 -5.30 -8.20
N TRP A 551 -12.75 -6.63 -8.32
CA TRP A 551 -11.54 -7.38 -8.04
C TRP A 551 -11.45 -8.58 -8.98
N TYR A 552 -10.32 -8.73 -9.67
CA TYR A 552 -10.01 -9.87 -10.53
C TYR A 552 -8.61 -10.41 -10.24
N TRP A 553 -8.47 -11.73 -10.32
CA TRP A 553 -7.22 -12.47 -10.14
C TRP A 553 -7.07 -13.53 -11.24
N LYS A 554 -5.85 -14.03 -11.41
CA LYS A 554 -5.58 -15.08 -12.40
C LYS A 554 -6.07 -16.43 -11.87
N ALA A 555 -6.80 -17.17 -12.71
CA ALA A 555 -7.39 -18.47 -12.36
C ALA A 555 -6.35 -19.59 -12.26
#